data_AF-A0A5C7XSY8-F1
#
_entry.id   AF-A0A5C7XSY8-F1
#
_cell.length_a   1.000
_cell.length_b   1.000
_cell.length_c   1.000
_cell.angle_alpha   90.00
_cell.angle_beta   90.00
_cell.angle_gamma   90.00
#
_symmetry.space_group_name_H-M   'P 1'
#
loop_
_entity.id
_entity.type
_entity.pdbx_description
1 polymer ?
#
loop_
_entity_poly.entity_id
_entity_poly.type
_entity_poly.pdbx_seq_one_letter_code
_entity_poly.pdbx_strand_id
1 'polypeptide(L)'
;MNTPFAKAWKYTMALFSAKIDEHADPKIQIQQAIDHARRQHQALSQQAAQVIGNHRQLQMRLHRELADIESLHRNVRQAITLADQAAATGDAGKAAEYTSTAESFATQLVNAESSAEELKVLTDQAAAAATSAKQAVDRNALTLQAKLAEHTKLLSQLEQAKMQEHITTALQSIGRYTNNASTVSLDAARDKIERRYANALGATELAQATTAARMIDVQHDSLQLAGHARLQQIRASMRPNGTVRCHLI
;
A
#
# COMPACT_ATOMS: atom_id res chain seq x y z
N MET A 1 -40.52 10.26 -33.38
CA MET A 1 -40.43 11.45 -34.27
C MET A 1 -38.99 11.91 -34.33
N ASN A 2 -38.32 11.69 -35.46
CA ASN A 2 -36.96 12.17 -35.70
C ASN A 2 -37.04 13.67 -36.06
N THR A 3 -37.08 14.54 -35.05
CA THR A 3 -37.14 15.98 -35.28
C THR A 3 -35.79 16.48 -35.83
N PRO A 4 -35.79 17.40 -36.81
CA PRO A 4 -34.56 17.99 -37.35
C PRO A 4 -33.71 18.67 -36.26
N PHE A 5 -34.35 19.11 -35.16
CA PHE A 5 -33.69 19.63 -33.97
C PHE A 5 -32.82 18.61 -33.24
N ALA A 6 -33.28 17.36 -33.08
CA ALA A 6 -32.48 16.30 -32.46
C ALA A 6 -31.26 15.92 -33.31
N LYS A 7 -31.37 16.01 -34.65
CA LYS A 7 -30.23 15.84 -35.56
C LYS A 7 -29.25 16.99 -35.45
N ALA A 8 -29.73 18.24 -35.43
CA ALA A 8 -28.88 19.42 -35.25
C ALA A 8 -28.12 19.37 -33.91
N TRP A 9 -28.79 18.98 -32.81
CA TRP A 9 -28.16 18.79 -31.50
C TRP A 9 -27.08 17.70 -31.51
N LYS A 10 -27.36 16.59 -32.21
CA LYS A 10 -26.40 15.50 -32.37
C LYS A 10 -25.18 15.92 -33.21
N TYR A 11 -25.36 16.75 -34.23
CA TYR A 11 -24.25 17.30 -35.04
C TYR A 11 -23.47 18.39 -34.29
N THR A 12 -24.11 19.26 -33.52
CA THR A 12 -23.40 20.23 -32.67
C THR A 12 -22.65 19.56 -31.54
N MET A 13 -23.22 18.51 -30.92
CA MET A 13 -22.50 17.71 -29.92
C MET A 13 -21.41 16.84 -30.55
N ALA A 14 -21.59 16.34 -31.77
CA ALA A 14 -20.54 15.63 -32.49
C ALA A 14 -19.41 16.58 -32.94
N LEU A 15 -19.70 17.84 -33.30
CA LEU A 15 -18.69 18.85 -33.61
C LEU A 15 -17.98 19.35 -32.34
N PHE A 16 -18.68 19.44 -31.21
CA PHE A 16 -18.05 19.72 -29.91
C PHE A 16 -17.24 18.52 -29.41
N SER A 17 -17.72 17.28 -29.56
CA SER A 17 -16.97 16.09 -29.13
C SER A 17 -15.80 15.80 -30.06
N ALA A 18 -15.94 15.96 -31.37
CA ALA A 18 -14.83 15.77 -32.33
C ALA A 18 -13.71 16.80 -32.12
N LYS A 19 -14.04 18.03 -31.67
CA LYS A 19 -13.04 19.07 -31.38
C LYS A 19 -12.45 18.99 -29.96
N ILE A 20 -13.04 18.18 -29.08
CA ILE A 20 -12.55 17.90 -27.73
C ILE A 20 -11.76 16.58 -27.68
N ASP A 21 -12.10 15.59 -28.52
CA ASP A 21 -11.40 14.30 -28.61
C ASP A 21 -10.04 14.38 -29.35
N GLU A 22 -9.82 15.37 -30.21
CA GLU A 22 -8.60 15.46 -31.04
C GLU A 22 -7.39 16.04 -30.27
N HIS A 23 -7.59 16.46 -29.02
CA HIS A 23 -6.53 16.94 -28.12
C HIS A 23 -6.87 16.59 -26.67
N ALA A 24 -6.94 15.30 -26.33
CA ALA A 24 -6.90 14.90 -24.93
C ALA A 24 -5.60 15.47 -24.32
N ASP A 25 -5.72 16.53 -23.49
CA ASP A 25 -4.58 17.26 -22.91
C ASP A 25 -3.57 16.22 -22.42
N PRO A 26 -2.33 16.19 -22.94
CA PRO A 26 -1.33 15.18 -22.58
C PRO A 26 -1.15 15.07 -21.07
N LYS A 27 -1.41 16.15 -20.32
CA LYS A 27 -1.48 16.14 -18.85
C LYS A 27 -2.48 15.13 -18.28
N ILE A 28 -3.69 15.05 -18.85
CA ILE A 28 -4.75 14.13 -18.40
C ILE A 28 -4.35 12.69 -18.68
N GLN A 29 -3.77 12.40 -19.85
CA GLN A 29 -3.31 11.04 -20.20
C GLN A 29 -2.19 10.58 -19.25
N ILE A 30 -1.23 11.47 -18.99
CA ILE A 30 -0.13 11.26 -18.05
C ILE A 30 -0.67 10.97 -16.62
N GLN A 31 -1.67 11.73 -16.17
CA GLN A 31 -2.32 11.53 -14.87
C GLN A 31 -3.09 10.20 -14.81
N GLN A 32 -3.87 9.88 -15.83
CA GLN A 32 -4.63 8.63 -15.92
C GLN A 32 -3.71 7.40 -15.86
N ALA A 33 -2.53 7.48 -16.49
CA ALA A 33 -1.54 6.41 -16.47
C ALA A 33 -1.00 6.15 -15.05
N ILE A 34 -0.76 7.20 -14.25
CA ILE A 34 -0.35 7.07 -12.84
C ILE A 34 -1.47 6.51 -11.98
N ASP A 35 -2.69 7.00 -12.14
CA ASP A 35 -3.83 6.52 -11.36
C ASP A 35 -4.10 5.03 -11.66
N HIS A 36 -3.98 4.62 -12.92
CA HIS A 36 -4.05 3.21 -13.30
C HIS A 36 -2.92 2.39 -12.65
N ALA A 37 -1.67 2.86 -12.72
CA ALA A 37 -0.53 2.16 -12.12
C ALA A 37 -0.67 2.04 -10.59
N ARG A 38 -1.17 3.09 -9.91
CA ARG A 38 -1.45 3.06 -8.47
C ARG A 38 -2.55 2.06 -8.13
N ARG A 39 -3.65 2.04 -8.87
CA ARG A 39 -4.73 1.05 -8.69
C ARG A 39 -4.23 -0.37 -8.90
N GLN A 40 -3.41 -0.60 -9.92
CA GLN A 40 -2.79 -1.90 -10.17
C GLN A 40 -1.90 -2.34 -9.02
N HIS A 41 -1.06 -1.44 -8.50
CA HIS A 41 -0.23 -1.73 -7.33
C HIS A 41 -1.07 -2.08 -6.10
N GLN A 42 -2.11 -1.29 -5.82
CA GLN A 42 -3.03 -1.56 -4.71
C GLN A 42 -3.70 -2.93 -4.84
N ALA A 43 -4.19 -3.29 -6.04
CA ALA A 43 -4.82 -4.58 -6.29
C ALA A 43 -3.83 -5.74 -6.08
N LEU A 44 -2.61 -5.65 -6.61
CA LEU A 44 -1.57 -6.66 -6.42
C LEU A 44 -1.18 -6.81 -4.94
N SER A 45 -1.05 -5.70 -4.22
CA SER A 45 -0.74 -5.70 -2.78
C SER A 45 -1.85 -6.35 -1.97
N GLN A 46 -3.12 -6.12 -2.31
CA GLN A 46 -4.26 -6.80 -1.66
C GLN A 46 -4.25 -8.30 -1.92
N GLN A 47 -4.01 -8.72 -3.17
CA GLN A 47 -3.90 -10.13 -3.52
C GLN A 47 -2.74 -10.81 -2.77
N ALA A 48 -1.58 -10.15 -2.71
CA ALA A 48 -0.44 -10.65 -1.96
C ALA A 48 -0.74 -10.77 -0.46
N ALA A 49 -1.44 -9.78 0.12
CA ALA A 49 -1.86 -9.83 1.52
C ALA A 49 -2.74 -11.05 1.83
N GLN A 50 -3.65 -11.43 0.93
CA GLN A 50 -4.47 -12.64 1.09
C GLN A 50 -3.62 -13.91 1.08
N VAL A 51 -2.69 -14.04 0.13
CA VAL A 51 -1.81 -15.22 0.01
C VAL A 51 -0.87 -15.34 1.23
N ILE A 52 -0.26 -14.23 1.63
CA ILE A 52 0.60 -14.16 2.81
C ILE A 52 -0.20 -14.45 4.08
N GLY A 53 -1.43 -13.93 4.18
CA GLY A 53 -2.34 -14.18 5.28
C GLY A 53 -2.68 -15.66 5.42
N ASN A 54 -3.00 -16.34 4.32
CA ASN A 54 -3.25 -17.79 4.31
C ASN A 54 -2.03 -18.58 4.81
N HIS A 55 -0.83 -18.27 4.29
CA HIS A 55 0.41 -18.90 4.76
C HIS A 55 0.60 -18.70 6.28
N ARG A 56 0.34 -17.49 6.80
CA ARG A 56 0.45 -17.21 8.24
C ARG A 56 -0.59 -17.97 9.07
N GLN A 57 -1.81 -18.15 8.55
CA GLN A 57 -2.84 -18.96 9.19
C GLN A 57 -2.43 -20.44 9.27
N LEU A 58 -1.86 -21.00 8.20
CA LEU A 58 -1.34 -22.37 8.20
C LEU A 58 -0.20 -22.55 9.22
N GLN A 59 0.75 -21.61 9.28
CA GLN A 59 1.80 -21.62 10.29
C GLN A 59 1.23 -21.61 11.71
N MET A 60 0.23 -20.78 12.00
CA MET A 60 -0.40 -20.75 13.33
C MET A 60 -1.09 -22.07 13.69
N ARG A 61 -1.73 -22.73 12.71
CA ARG A 61 -2.33 -24.06 12.92
C ARG A 61 -1.25 -25.10 13.21
N LEU A 62 -0.20 -25.14 12.39
CA LEU A 62 0.94 -26.03 12.60
C LEU A 62 1.57 -25.84 13.98
N HIS A 63 1.77 -24.61 14.44
CA HIS A 63 2.32 -24.34 15.77
C HIS A 63 1.44 -24.85 16.92
N ARG A 64 0.11 -24.78 16.79
CA ARG A 64 -0.80 -25.33 17.80
C ARG A 64 -0.71 -26.86 17.81
N GLU A 65 -0.69 -27.47 16.63
CA GLU A 65 -0.61 -28.93 16.51
C GLU A 65 0.69 -29.50 17.08
N LEU A 66 1.82 -28.81 16.84
CA LEU A 66 3.09 -29.18 17.45
C LEU A 66 3.08 -29.06 18.98
N ALA A 67 2.35 -28.08 19.54
CA ALA A 67 2.19 -27.96 20.99
C ALA A 67 1.32 -29.09 21.57
N ASP A 68 0.28 -29.52 20.83
CA ASP A 68 -0.58 -30.64 21.21
C ASP A 68 0.20 -31.97 21.18
N ILE A 69 1.04 -32.18 20.16
CA ILE A 69 1.99 -33.30 20.08
C ILE A 69 2.90 -33.33 21.30
N GLU A 70 3.48 -32.19 21.68
CA GLU A 70 4.36 -32.11 22.85
C GLU A 70 3.60 -32.46 24.14
N SER A 71 2.34 -32.03 24.26
CA SER A 71 1.49 -32.38 25.40
C SER A 71 1.16 -33.88 25.43
N LEU A 72 0.82 -34.47 24.28
CA LEU A 72 0.56 -35.90 24.16
C LEU A 72 1.81 -36.73 24.48
N HIS A 73 3.00 -36.32 24.03
CA HIS A 73 4.28 -36.94 24.42
C HIS A 73 4.47 -36.97 25.93
N ARG A 74 4.20 -35.86 26.62
CA ARG A 74 4.28 -35.80 28.10
C ARG A 74 3.26 -36.74 28.76
N ASN A 75 2.02 -36.76 28.27
CA ASN A 75 0.97 -37.61 28.80
C ASN A 75 1.27 -39.11 28.62
N VAL A 76 1.75 -39.52 27.44
CA VAL A 76 2.19 -40.91 27.18
C VAL A 76 3.30 -41.31 28.14
N ARG A 77 4.35 -40.50 28.27
CA ARG A 77 5.48 -40.79 29.18
C ARG A 77 5.03 -40.92 30.63
N GLN A 78 4.14 -40.02 31.08
CA GLN A 78 3.61 -40.07 32.43
C GLN A 78 2.76 -41.33 32.66
N ALA A 79 1.88 -41.68 31.72
CA ALA A 79 1.05 -42.88 31.82
C ALA A 79 1.90 -44.17 31.88
N ILE A 80 2.94 -44.27 31.06
CA ILE A 80 3.89 -45.40 31.10
C ILE A 80 4.62 -45.45 32.45
N THR A 81 5.11 -44.30 32.94
CA THR A 81 5.78 -44.23 34.24
C THR A 81 4.88 -44.71 35.39
N LEU A 82 3.60 -44.33 35.36
CA LEU A 82 2.61 -44.78 36.36
C LEU A 82 2.28 -46.28 36.22
N ALA A 83 2.20 -46.80 34.99
CA ALA A 83 2.02 -48.22 34.72
C ALA A 83 3.18 -49.06 35.28
N ASP A 84 4.43 -48.62 35.04
CA ASP A 84 5.63 -49.28 35.54
C ASP A 84 5.71 -49.27 37.07
N GLN A 85 5.34 -48.15 37.70
CA GLN A 85 5.26 -48.04 39.16
C GLN A 85 4.20 -48.99 39.74
N ALA A 86 3.00 -49.03 39.16
CA ALA A 86 1.93 -49.93 39.60
C ALA A 86 2.37 -51.40 39.47
N ALA A 87 2.99 -51.76 38.34
CA ALA A 87 3.54 -53.09 38.11
C ALA A 87 4.62 -53.46 39.14
N ALA A 88 5.55 -52.54 39.45
CA ALA A 88 6.59 -52.76 40.45
C ALA A 88 6.05 -52.95 41.87
N THR A 89 4.90 -52.35 42.19
CA THR A 89 4.20 -52.55 43.48
C THR A 89 3.29 -53.78 43.51
N GLY A 90 3.16 -54.52 42.41
CA GLY A 90 2.32 -55.71 42.30
C GLY A 90 0.83 -55.43 42.05
N ASP A 91 0.44 -54.18 41.79
CA ASP A 91 -0.94 -53.79 41.50
C ASP A 91 -1.26 -53.96 40.00
N ALA A 92 -1.49 -55.23 39.61
CA ALA A 92 -1.71 -55.61 38.21
C ALA A 92 -2.94 -54.94 37.57
N GLY A 93 -3.97 -54.62 38.36
CA GLY A 93 -5.17 -53.94 37.87
C GLY A 93 -4.87 -52.51 37.43
N LYS A 94 -4.23 -51.72 38.31
CA LYS A 94 -3.84 -50.34 37.97
C LYS A 94 -2.80 -50.28 36.87
N ALA A 95 -1.86 -51.23 36.84
CA ALA A 95 -0.88 -51.31 35.76
C ALA A 95 -1.59 -51.43 34.39
N ALA A 96 -2.57 -52.34 34.26
CA ALA A 96 -3.33 -52.51 33.03
C ALA A 96 -4.15 -51.25 32.64
N GLU A 97 -4.77 -50.57 33.61
CA GLU A 97 -5.51 -49.32 33.36
C GLU A 97 -4.60 -48.19 32.83
N TYR A 98 -3.43 -48.00 33.44
CA TYR A 98 -2.47 -46.99 32.98
C TYR A 98 -1.86 -47.35 31.62
N THR A 99 -1.59 -48.63 31.36
CA THR A 99 -1.16 -49.10 30.04
C THR A 99 -2.20 -48.80 28.97
N SER A 100 -3.48 -49.12 29.21
CA SER A 100 -4.55 -48.80 28.25
C SER A 100 -4.71 -47.29 28.02
N THR A 101 -4.52 -46.47 29.06
CA THR A 101 -4.50 -45.02 28.93
C THR A 101 -3.33 -44.54 28.07
N ALA A 102 -2.14 -45.10 28.26
CA ALA A 102 -0.96 -44.80 27.45
C ALA A 102 -1.18 -45.17 25.98
N GLU A 103 -1.79 -46.32 25.68
CA GLU A 103 -2.16 -46.74 24.33
C GLU A 103 -3.13 -45.76 23.66
N SER A 104 -4.13 -45.25 24.39
CA SER A 104 -5.05 -44.23 23.89
C SER A 104 -4.34 -42.92 23.55
N PHE A 105 -3.46 -42.43 24.44
CA PHE A 105 -2.66 -41.23 24.14
C PHE A 105 -1.69 -41.46 22.99
N ALA A 106 -1.09 -42.64 22.86
CA ALA A 106 -0.21 -42.98 21.75
C ALA A 106 -0.96 -43.00 20.41
N THR A 107 -2.20 -43.49 20.39
CA THR A 107 -3.05 -43.45 19.19
C THR A 107 -3.37 -42.01 18.79
N GLN A 108 -3.75 -41.17 19.76
CA GLN A 108 -4.00 -39.74 19.52
C GLN A 108 -2.73 -39.03 19.03
N LEU A 109 -1.58 -39.39 19.59
CA LEU A 109 -0.29 -38.84 19.21
C LEU A 109 0.05 -39.10 17.75
N VAL A 110 -0.05 -40.36 17.30
CA VAL A 110 0.23 -40.71 15.89
C VAL A 110 -0.68 -39.94 14.93
N ASN A 111 -1.96 -39.77 15.29
CA ASN A 111 -2.91 -38.99 14.48
C ASN A 111 -2.52 -37.50 14.41
N ALA A 112 -2.11 -36.92 15.54
CA ALA A 112 -1.65 -35.53 15.60
C ALA A 112 -0.35 -35.33 14.80
N GLU A 113 0.61 -36.27 14.91
CA GLU A 113 1.86 -36.26 14.14
C GLU A 113 1.60 -36.34 12.63
N SER A 114 0.69 -37.20 12.18
CA SER A 114 0.26 -37.28 10.78
C SER A 114 -0.34 -35.95 10.29
N SER A 115 -1.23 -35.36 11.08
CA SER A 115 -1.90 -34.08 10.76
C SER A 115 -0.90 -32.92 10.70
N ALA A 116 0.12 -32.92 11.58
CA ALA A 116 1.17 -31.92 11.57
C ALA A 116 2.07 -32.03 10.31
N GLU A 117 2.39 -33.24 9.85
CA GLU A 117 3.17 -33.41 8.61
C GLU A 117 2.38 -32.94 7.38
N GLU A 118 1.08 -33.22 7.31
CA GLU A 118 0.20 -32.69 6.25
C GLU A 118 0.15 -31.15 6.27
N LEU A 119 -0.02 -30.54 7.45
CA LEU A 119 0.00 -29.08 7.62
C LEU A 119 1.33 -28.45 7.23
N LYS A 120 2.44 -29.14 7.48
CA LYS A 120 3.78 -28.69 7.10
C LYS A 120 3.93 -28.64 5.59
N VAL A 121 3.51 -29.69 4.87
CA VAL A 121 3.50 -29.69 3.40
C VAL A 121 2.68 -28.53 2.84
N LEU A 122 1.47 -28.30 3.38
CA LEU A 122 0.63 -27.17 2.97
C LEU A 122 1.28 -25.82 3.29
N THR A 123 1.95 -25.70 4.44
CA THR A 123 2.66 -24.49 4.86
C THR A 123 3.81 -24.16 3.92
N ASP A 124 4.59 -25.17 3.53
CA ASP A 124 5.73 -25.03 2.62
C ASP A 124 5.28 -24.61 1.20
N GLN A 125 4.21 -25.23 0.70
CA GLN A 125 3.58 -24.82 -0.56
C GLN A 125 3.09 -23.36 -0.50
N ALA A 126 2.42 -23.00 0.60
CA ALA A 126 1.95 -21.62 0.82
C ALA A 126 3.12 -20.62 1.00
N ALA A 127 4.27 -21.06 1.52
CA ALA A 127 5.47 -20.22 1.67
C ALA A 127 6.04 -19.81 0.31
N ALA A 128 6.09 -20.74 -0.65
CA ALA A 128 6.51 -20.46 -2.02
C ALA A 128 5.57 -19.46 -2.70
N ALA A 129 4.26 -19.64 -2.56
CA ALA A 129 3.25 -18.73 -3.09
C ALA A 129 3.35 -17.32 -2.46
N ALA A 130 3.52 -17.25 -1.14
CA ALA A 130 3.69 -15.99 -0.41
C ALA A 130 4.98 -15.26 -0.83
N THR A 131 6.07 -16.00 -1.08
CA THR A 131 7.34 -15.43 -1.56
C THR A 131 7.19 -14.85 -2.97
N SER A 132 6.58 -15.61 -3.88
CA SER A 132 6.28 -15.13 -5.24
C SER A 132 5.39 -13.88 -5.23
N ALA A 133 4.35 -13.87 -4.39
CA ALA A 133 3.46 -12.72 -4.25
C ALA A 133 4.20 -11.47 -3.75
N LYS A 134 5.09 -11.59 -2.75
CA LYS A 134 5.94 -10.48 -2.28
C LYS A 134 6.82 -9.94 -3.41
N GLN A 135 7.52 -10.82 -4.12
CA GLN A 135 8.37 -10.42 -5.24
C GLN A 135 7.58 -9.70 -6.35
N ALA A 136 6.35 -10.13 -6.62
CA ALA A 136 5.48 -9.47 -7.60
C ALA A 136 5.09 -8.04 -7.15
N VAL A 137 4.76 -7.86 -5.86
CA VAL A 137 4.48 -6.54 -5.29
C VAL A 137 5.72 -5.64 -5.35
N ASP A 138 6.90 -6.15 -5.00
CA ASP A 138 8.15 -5.40 -5.01
C ASP A 138 8.51 -4.94 -6.43
N ARG A 139 8.43 -5.85 -7.42
CA ARG A 139 8.66 -5.50 -8.84
C ARG A 139 7.67 -4.46 -9.34
N ASN A 140 6.41 -4.57 -8.92
CA ASN A 140 5.38 -3.60 -9.29
C ASN A 140 5.63 -2.23 -8.63
N ALA A 141 6.08 -2.20 -7.38
CA ALA A 141 6.46 -0.97 -6.69
C ALA A 141 7.61 -0.24 -7.41
N LEU A 142 8.65 -0.96 -7.84
CA LEU A 142 9.75 -0.40 -8.64
C LEU A 142 9.24 0.16 -9.97
N THR A 143 8.35 -0.56 -10.64
CA THR A 143 7.73 -0.11 -11.90
C THR A 143 6.90 1.16 -11.68
N LEU A 144 6.13 1.22 -10.59
CA LEU A 144 5.34 2.39 -10.22
C LEU A 144 6.25 3.60 -9.94
N GLN A 145 7.36 3.40 -9.23
CA GLN A 145 8.34 4.45 -8.96
C GLN A 145 8.96 5.00 -10.25
N ALA A 146 9.33 4.11 -11.18
CA ALA A 146 9.85 4.50 -12.50
C ALA A 146 8.82 5.34 -13.28
N LYS A 147 7.55 4.91 -13.30
CA LYS A 147 6.46 5.67 -13.94
C LYS A 147 6.24 7.04 -13.31
N LEU A 148 6.33 7.15 -11.98
CA LEU A 148 6.21 8.45 -11.28
C LEU A 148 7.36 9.41 -11.63
N ALA A 149 8.58 8.89 -11.79
CA ALA A 149 9.72 9.69 -12.23
C ALA A 149 9.54 10.18 -13.67
N GLU A 150 9.12 9.29 -14.58
CA GLU A 150 8.83 9.61 -15.98
C GLU A 150 7.69 10.64 -16.09
N HIS A 151 6.61 10.46 -15.34
CA HIS A 151 5.50 11.40 -15.24
C HIS A 151 5.97 12.82 -14.87
N THR A 152 6.81 12.93 -13.84
CA THR A 152 7.35 14.23 -13.39
C THR A 152 8.17 14.90 -14.50
N LYS A 153 8.99 14.12 -15.22
CA LYS A 153 9.76 14.61 -16.37
C LYS A 153 8.84 15.08 -17.51
N LEU A 154 7.84 14.28 -17.87
CA LEU A 154 6.90 14.61 -18.96
C LEU A 154 6.07 15.86 -18.64
N LEU A 155 5.63 16.03 -17.38
CA LEU A 155 4.93 17.24 -16.96
C LEU A 155 5.82 18.49 -17.08
N SER A 156 7.06 18.41 -16.62
CA SER A 156 8.01 19.53 -16.76
C SER A 156 8.26 19.90 -18.22
N GLN A 157 8.42 18.90 -19.10
CA GLN A 157 8.57 19.13 -20.54
C GLN A 157 7.33 19.74 -21.17
N LEU A 158 6.14 19.28 -20.77
CA LEU A 158 4.87 19.81 -21.24
C LEU A 158 4.69 21.28 -20.82
N GLU A 159 5.03 21.61 -19.58
CA GLU A 159 4.98 22.99 -19.08
C GLU A 159 5.96 23.90 -19.85
N GLN A 160 7.17 23.41 -20.13
CA GLN A 160 8.15 24.13 -20.94
C GLN A 160 7.64 24.38 -22.38
N ALA A 161 7.04 23.38 -23.02
CA ALA A 161 6.47 23.50 -24.35
C ALA A 161 5.29 24.50 -24.39
N LYS A 162 4.35 24.37 -23.45
CA LYS A 162 3.21 25.30 -23.32
C LYS A 162 3.68 26.75 -23.12
N MET A 163 4.75 26.99 -22.36
CA MET A 163 5.33 28.32 -22.20
C MET A 163 5.82 28.92 -23.53
N GLN A 164 6.53 28.14 -24.35
CA GLN A 164 7.00 28.58 -25.67
C GLN A 164 5.84 28.86 -26.63
N GLU A 165 4.78 28.05 -26.60
CA GLU A 165 3.56 28.28 -27.36
C GLU A 165 2.86 29.58 -26.94
N HIS A 166 2.73 29.82 -25.64
CA HIS A 166 2.14 31.05 -25.10
C HIS A 166 2.94 32.30 -25.53
N ILE A 167 4.28 32.24 -25.49
CA ILE A 167 5.14 33.36 -25.95
C ILE A 167 4.96 33.60 -27.46
N THR A 168 4.97 32.54 -28.27
CA THR A 168 4.82 32.65 -29.74
C THR A 168 3.45 33.19 -30.12
N THR A 169 2.38 32.71 -29.45
CA THR A 169 1.01 33.19 -29.64
C THR A 169 0.89 34.67 -29.23
N ALA A 170 1.52 35.06 -28.12
CA ALA A 170 1.56 36.46 -27.70
C ALA A 170 2.26 37.34 -28.76
N LEU A 171 3.41 36.93 -29.28
CA LEU A 171 4.14 37.65 -30.35
C LEU A 171 3.33 37.76 -31.64
N GLN A 172 2.66 36.69 -32.08
CA GLN A 172 1.79 36.71 -33.27
C GLN A 172 0.55 37.59 -33.08
N SER A 173 -0.04 37.58 -31.88
CA SER A 173 -1.18 38.44 -31.55
C SER A 173 -0.77 39.91 -31.61
N ILE A 174 0.43 40.26 -31.17
CA ILE A 174 1.00 41.61 -31.25
C ILE A 174 1.26 42.01 -32.71
N GLY A 175 1.83 41.10 -33.53
CA GLY A 175 2.13 41.37 -34.94
C GLY A 175 0.90 41.62 -35.84
N ARG A 176 -0.31 41.24 -35.42
CA ARG A 176 -1.56 41.56 -36.13
C ARG A 176 -2.10 42.96 -35.83
N TYR A 177 -1.66 43.62 -34.76
CA TYR A 177 -2.10 44.96 -34.39
C TYR A 177 -1.17 46.08 -34.92
N THR A 178 -0.03 45.75 -35.53
CA THR A 178 0.95 46.75 -36.00
C THR A 178 0.67 47.34 -37.39
N ASN A 179 -0.47 47.01 -38.02
CA ASN A 179 -0.84 47.52 -39.36
C ASN A 179 -1.74 48.76 -39.35
N ASN A 180 -2.06 49.35 -38.19
CA ASN A 180 -2.75 50.63 -38.14
C ASN A 180 -1.99 51.60 -37.23
N ALA A 181 -1.56 52.71 -37.80
CA ALA A 181 -0.70 53.71 -37.17
C ALA A 181 -1.37 54.31 -35.94
N SER A 182 -0.93 53.91 -34.75
CA SER A 182 -1.05 54.66 -33.50
C SER A 182 0.05 54.13 -32.58
N THR A 183 1.10 54.93 -32.36
CA THR A 183 2.30 54.57 -31.60
C THR A 183 2.00 54.34 -30.12
N VAL A 184 1.53 53.14 -29.77
CA VAL A 184 1.82 52.56 -28.46
C VAL A 184 3.28 52.09 -28.54
N SER A 185 4.18 52.83 -27.90
CA SER A 185 5.63 52.54 -27.90
C SER A 185 5.88 51.07 -27.57
N LEU A 186 6.75 50.42 -28.36
CA LEU A 186 7.25 49.06 -28.15
C LEU A 186 7.78 48.85 -26.72
N ASP A 187 8.31 49.91 -26.10
CA ASP A 187 8.76 49.89 -24.72
C ASP A 187 7.61 49.71 -23.73
N ALA A 188 6.47 50.37 -23.93
CA ALA A 188 5.31 50.22 -23.03
C ALA A 188 4.67 48.83 -23.12
N ALA A 189 4.74 48.20 -24.30
CA ALA A 189 4.31 46.82 -24.47
C ALA A 189 5.27 45.84 -23.81
N ARG A 190 6.60 46.04 -23.97
CA ARG A 190 7.64 45.28 -23.26
C ARG A 190 7.44 45.39 -21.75
N ASP A 191 7.25 46.58 -21.23
CA ASP A 191 7.02 46.85 -19.80
C ASP A 191 5.77 46.15 -19.24
N LYS A 192 4.71 46.07 -20.03
CA LYS A 192 3.44 45.43 -19.64
C LYS A 192 3.53 43.91 -19.71
N ILE A 193 4.30 43.38 -20.66
CA ILE A 193 4.61 41.95 -20.77
C ILE A 193 5.55 41.56 -19.62
N GLU A 194 6.60 42.32 -19.34
CA GLU A 194 7.50 42.08 -18.20
C GLU A 194 6.76 42.18 -16.87
N ARG A 195 5.86 43.16 -16.67
CA ARG A 195 5.00 43.21 -15.47
C ARG A 195 4.07 42.00 -15.36
N ARG A 196 3.45 41.56 -16.46
CA ARG A 196 2.56 40.38 -16.43
C ARG A 196 3.34 39.08 -16.23
N TYR A 197 4.51 38.97 -16.84
CA TYR A 197 5.39 37.82 -16.71
C TYR A 197 5.96 37.75 -15.29
N ALA A 198 6.45 38.86 -14.73
CA ALA A 198 6.92 38.94 -13.34
C ALA A 198 5.78 38.66 -12.34
N ASN A 199 4.57 39.16 -12.58
CA ASN A 199 3.42 38.84 -11.74
C ASN A 199 3.00 37.37 -11.84
N ALA A 200 3.09 36.76 -13.03
CA ALA A 200 2.79 35.34 -13.21
C ALA A 200 3.87 34.45 -12.57
N LEU A 201 5.15 34.79 -12.76
CA LEU A 201 6.28 34.09 -12.13
C LEU A 201 6.21 34.20 -10.60
N GLY A 202 5.95 35.41 -10.08
CA GLY A 202 5.78 35.65 -8.65
C GLY A 202 4.54 34.95 -8.07
N ALA A 203 3.44 34.86 -8.83
CA ALA A 203 2.27 34.09 -8.42
C ALA A 203 2.54 32.58 -8.39
N THR A 204 3.35 32.06 -9.33
CA THR A 204 3.77 30.65 -9.33
C THR A 204 4.80 30.33 -8.27
N GLU A 205 5.77 31.21 -8.00
CA GLU A 205 6.72 31.06 -6.89
C GLU A 205 6.02 31.15 -5.54
N LEU A 206 5.05 32.07 -5.38
CA LEU A 206 4.23 32.14 -4.17
C LEU A 206 3.34 30.91 -4.02
N ALA A 207 2.74 30.39 -5.10
CA ALA A 207 1.93 29.17 -5.05
C ALA A 207 2.76 27.92 -4.79
N GLN A 208 3.96 27.81 -5.36
CA GLN A 208 4.92 26.74 -5.09
C GLN A 208 5.49 26.84 -3.68
N ALA A 209 5.88 28.03 -3.21
CA ALA A 209 6.30 28.25 -1.84
C ALA A 209 5.17 27.97 -0.84
N THR A 210 3.92 28.31 -1.16
CA THR A 210 2.77 28.05 -0.30
C THR A 210 2.37 26.57 -0.28
N THR A 211 2.51 25.84 -1.39
CA THR A 211 2.22 24.39 -1.43
C THR A 211 3.37 23.55 -0.86
N ALA A 212 4.62 23.92 -1.12
CA ALA A 212 5.79 23.31 -0.50
C ALA A 212 5.85 23.61 1.00
N ALA A 213 5.55 24.85 1.44
CA ALA A 213 5.43 25.18 2.87
C ALA A 213 4.30 24.42 3.54
N ARG A 214 3.10 24.33 2.94
CA ARG A 214 2.01 23.49 3.47
C ARG A 214 2.37 22.01 3.50
N MET A 215 3.20 21.52 2.58
CA MET A 215 3.65 20.13 2.58
C MET A 215 4.71 19.87 3.64
N ILE A 216 5.62 20.82 3.88
CA ILE A 216 6.60 20.77 4.97
C ILE A 216 5.90 20.88 6.33
N ASP A 217 4.89 21.74 6.49
CA ASP A 217 4.08 21.84 7.71
C ASP A 217 3.29 20.56 7.97
N VAL A 218 2.65 19.97 6.94
CA VAL A 218 1.93 18.69 7.08
C VAL A 218 2.89 17.52 7.37
N GLN A 219 4.09 17.50 6.77
CA GLN A 219 5.11 16.49 7.10
C GLN A 219 5.64 16.68 8.53
N HIS A 220 5.86 17.91 8.97
CA HIS A 220 6.31 18.23 10.32
C HIS A 220 5.25 17.90 11.37
N ASP A 221 3.99 18.23 11.12
CA ASP A 221 2.86 17.91 12.01
C ASP A 221 2.59 16.41 12.08
N SER A 222 2.67 15.70 10.94
CA SER A 222 2.52 14.24 10.93
C SER A 222 3.70 13.52 11.60
N LEU A 223 4.92 14.01 11.47
CA LEU A 223 6.09 13.53 12.22
C LEU A 223 5.98 13.83 13.72
N GLN A 224 5.48 14.99 14.12
CA GLN A 224 5.23 15.32 15.53
C GLN A 224 4.09 14.49 16.14
N LEU A 225 3.01 14.24 15.40
CA LEU A 225 1.91 13.36 15.84
C LEU A 225 2.37 11.90 15.96
N ALA A 226 3.10 11.39 14.96
CA ALA A 226 3.68 10.05 15.00
C ALA A 226 4.72 9.92 16.12
N GLY A 227 5.51 10.97 16.37
CA GLY A 227 6.45 11.05 17.48
C GLY A 227 5.78 11.03 18.85
N HIS A 228 4.68 11.77 19.02
CA HIS A 228 3.89 11.75 20.26
C HIS A 228 3.22 10.39 20.51
N ALA A 229 2.66 9.76 19.46
CA ALA A 229 2.09 8.41 19.56
C ALA A 229 3.16 7.37 19.94
N ARG A 230 4.37 7.49 19.37
CA ARG A 230 5.49 6.61 19.70
C ARG A 230 6.03 6.82 21.12
N LEU A 231 6.11 8.06 21.59
CA LEU A 231 6.50 8.40 22.96
C LEU A 231 5.48 7.89 24.00
N GLN A 232 4.17 7.96 23.69
CA GLN A 232 3.14 7.39 24.56
C GLN A 232 3.21 5.86 24.62
N GLN A 233 3.47 5.18 23.49
CA GLN A 233 3.70 3.73 23.48
C GLN A 233 4.95 3.35 24.30
N ILE A 234 6.05 4.09 24.15
CA ILE A 234 7.28 3.85 24.91
C ILE A 234 7.03 4.06 26.41
N ARG A 235 6.32 5.14 26.79
CA ARG A 235 5.97 5.42 28.19
C ARG A 235 4.99 4.39 28.76
N ALA A 236 4.10 3.83 27.94
CA ALA A 236 3.23 2.72 28.32
C ALA A 236 4.02 1.41 28.51
N SER A 237 5.03 1.14 27.67
CA SER A 237 5.91 -0.03 27.81
C SER A 237 6.93 0.10 28.95
N MET A 238 7.22 1.33 29.39
CA MET A 238 8.12 1.62 30.51
C MET A 238 7.37 1.75 31.84
N ARG A 239 6.03 1.71 31.86
CA ARG A 239 5.30 1.53 33.12
C ARG A 239 5.61 0.11 33.61
N PRO A 240 6.38 -0.06 34.69
CA PRO A 240 6.58 -1.38 35.25
C PRO A 240 5.21 -1.90 35.66
N ASN A 241 4.90 -3.12 35.23
CA ASN A 241 3.80 -3.88 35.80
C ASN A 241 4.08 -3.94 37.31
N GLY A 242 3.41 -3.06 38.05
CA GLY A 242 3.65 -2.82 39.46
C GLY A 242 3.25 -4.06 40.21
N THR A 243 4.25 -4.90 40.44
CA THR A 243 4.27 -5.98 41.41
C THR A 243 3.82 -5.43 42.75
N VAL A 244 2.52 -5.51 43.05
CA VAL A 244 2.05 -5.40 44.43
C VAL A 244 2.44 -6.72 45.09
N ARG A 245 3.59 -6.70 45.77
CA ARG A 245 4.03 -7.79 46.65
C ARG A 245 4.10 -7.27 48.09
N CYS A 246 3.54 -8.08 48.98
CA CYS A 246 3.70 -8.12 50.44
C CYS A 246 2.91 -7.11 51.29
N HIS A 247 1.93 -7.65 52.03
CA HIS A 247 2.01 -7.52 53.49
C HIS A 247 1.98 -8.91 54.13
N LEU A 248 3.07 -9.20 54.82
CA LEU A 248 3.28 -10.31 55.73
C LEU A 248 3.25 -9.66 57.12
N ILE A 249 2.20 -9.90 57.89
CA ILE A 249 2.19 -9.94 59.35
C ILE A 249 1.22 -11.06 59.73
#